data_AF-A0A6P2AML1-F1
#
_entry.id   AF-A0A6P2AML1-F1
#
_cell.length_a   1.000
_cell.length_b   1.000
_cell.length_c   1.000
_cell.angle_alpha   90.00
_cell.angle_beta   90.00
_cell.angle_gamma   90.00
#
_symmetry.space_group_name_H-M   'P 1'
#
loop_
_entity.id
_entity.type
_entity.pdbx_description
1 polymer ?
#
loop_
_entity_poly.entity_id
_entity_poly.type
_entity_poly.pdbx_seq_one_letter_code
_entity_poly.pdbx_strand_id
1 'polypeptide(L)'
;MVRTESRRRMKCLSVLALLIGLWLPLLAGCQTEAPDHEPVTPEPRDVREPTSDERESMFRAASRGNDEELRHLLEDGIDPNTTDDEGFIALHAAARFGHVESAVLLLEKGAAINHQSNNGNTPLHWAARAGQYNMAEFLLDAGADPNLRNEVGGTPMRFALNNNYRQIVELLIARGGTE
;
A
#
# COMPACT_ATOMS: atom_id res chain seq x y z
N MET A 1 35.80 0.86 18.60
CA MET A 1 36.67 1.16 19.76
C MET A 1 35.75 1.41 20.95
N VAL A 2 35.69 0.46 21.88
CA VAL A 2 34.82 0.50 23.06
C VAL A 2 35.39 1.48 24.07
N ARG A 3 34.54 2.31 24.69
CA ARG A 3 34.79 2.85 26.02
C ARG A 3 33.52 2.73 26.86
N THR A 4 33.66 1.91 27.90
CA THR A 4 32.93 1.90 29.16
C THR A 4 33.08 3.29 29.83
N GLU A 5 32.32 3.77 30.82
CA GLU A 5 31.58 3.17 31.93
C GLU A 5 30.88 4.32 32.68
N SER A 6 29.69 4.12 33.25
CA SER A 6 29.45 4.57 34.64
C SER A 6 28.11 4.07 35.16
N ARG A 7 28.19 3.02 35.97
CA ARG A 7 27.18 2.68 36.97
C ARG A 7 27.17 3.77 38.04
N ARG A 8 25.98 4.17 38.54
CA ARG A 8 25.76 4.50 39.96
C ARG A 8 24.29 4.38 40.37
N ARG A 9 24.02 3.21 40.97
CA ARG A 9 23.20 2.89 42.15
C ARG A 9 21.78 3.47 42.32
N MET A 10 20.83 2.52 42.35
CA MET A 10 19.51 2.55 43.00
C MET A 10 19.53 3.00 44.47
N LYS A 11 18.42 3.65 44.90
CA LYS A 11 17.58 3.48 46.13
C LYS A 11 16.84 4.82 46.35
N CYS A 12 15.52 4.90 46.48
CA CYS A 12 14.70 4.56 47.65
C CYS A 12 13.23 4.45 47.19
N LEU A 13 12.55 3.32 47.40
CA LEU A 13 11.69 3.02 48.57
C LEU A 13 10.46 3.94 48.70
N SER A 14 9.32 3.30 48.47
CA SER A 14 7.94 3.76 48.57
C SER A 14 7.59 4.36 49.94
N VAL A 15 6.81 5.44 49.95
CA VAL A 15 5.92 5.77 51.08
C VAL A 15 4.60 6.32 50.52
N LEU A 16 3.51 5.62 50.85
CA LEU A 16 2.13 6.04 50.72
C LEU A 16 1.88 7.28 51.60
N ALA A 17 1.26 8.32 51.05
CA ALA A 17 0.66 9.40 51.84
C ALA A 17 -0.76 9.71 51.32
N LEU A 18 -1.73 9.51 52.22
CA LEU A 18 -3.15 9.77 52.07
C LEU A 18 -3.47 11.27 52.20
N LEU A 19 -4.51 11.69 51.46
CA LEU A 19 -5.47 12.78 51.64
C LEU A 19 -5.24 13.76 52.82
N ILE A 20 -5.13 15.07 52.53
CA ILE A 20 -5.80 16.20 53.22
C ILE A 20 -5.57 17.50 52.41
N GLY A 21 -6.66 18.21 52.10
CA GLY A 21 -6.79 19.68 52.17
C GLY A 21 -5.91 20.59 51.30
N LEU A 22 -6.55 21.20 50.30
CA LEU A 22 -6.18 22.44 49.59
C LEU A 22 -5.18 23.37 50.32
N TRP A 23 -4.01 23.56 49.73
CA TRP A 23 -3.21 24.79 49.82
C TRP A 23 -2.38 24.94 48.52
N LEU A 24 -2.67 25.96 47.73
CA LEU A 24 -1.75 26.61 46.78
C LEU A 24 -1.61 28.07 47.25
N PRO A 25 -0.52 28.82 46.99
CA PRO A 25 0.42 28.64 45.88
C PRO A 25 1.92 28.95 46.18
N LEU A 26 2.73 28.82 45.11
CA LEU A 26 3.97 29.57 44.79
C LEU A 26 5.34 29.05 45.31
N LEU A 27 6.26 28.91 44.33
CA LEU A 27 7.73 28.80 44.40
C LEU A 27 8.36 27.45 44.77
N ALA A 28 8.49 26.59 43.76
CA ALA A 28 9.78 26.01 43.39
C ALA A 28 9.69 25.46 41.96
N GLY A 29 10.23 26.21 41.00
CA GLY A 29 10.44 25.71 39.65
C GLY A 29 11.55 24.66 39.66
N CYS A 30 11.17 23.39 39.76
CA CYS A 30 12.01 22.29 39.30
C CYS A 30 11.64 22.02 37.84
N GLN A 31 12.28 22.71 36.92
CA GLN A 31 12.40 22.22 35.55
C GLN A 31 13.25 20.97 35.61
N THR A 32 12.60 19.81 35.59
CA THR A 32 13.24 18.63 35.01
C THR A 32 13.31 18.91 33.52
N GLU A 33 14.46 19.37 33.04
CA GLU A 33 14.77 19.34 31.62
C GLU A 33 14.60 17.88 31.18
N ALA A 34 13.50 17.60 30.47
CA ALA A 34 13.38 16.38 29.71
C ALA A 34 14.51 16.43 28.66
N PRO A 35 15.24 15.33 28.42
CA PRO A 35 16.24 15.34 27.38
C PRO A 35 15.55 15.71 26.06
N ASP A 36 16.08 16.72 25.38
CA ASP A 36 15.67 17.19 24.05
C ASP A 36 15.96 16.14 22.97
N HIS A 37 15.48 14.93 23.17
CA HIS A 37 15.29 13.98 22.09
C HIS A 37 14.00 14.37 21.41
N GLU A 38 14.10 15.35 20.51
CA GLU A 38 13.11 15.49 19.44
C GLU A 38 12.84 14.07 18.91
N PRO A 39 11.57 13.67 18.78
CA PRO A 39 11.26 12.41 18.12
C PRO A 39 11.96 12.46 16.77
N VAL A 40 12.85 11.50 16.51
CA VAL A 40 13.42 11.31 15.17
C VAL A 40 12.24 10.97 14.29
N THR A 41 11.59 11.99 13.74
CA THR A 41 10.69 11.83 12.62
C THR A 41 11.56 11.26 11.53
N PRO A 42 11.29 10.05 11.02
CA PRO A 42 11.99 9.61 9.82
C PRO A 42 11.79 10.72 8.80
N GLU A 43 12.90 11.33 8.38
CA GLU A 43 12.88 12.28 7.27
C GLU A 43 12.09 11.62 6.14
N PRO A 44 11.21 12.35 5.44
CA PRO A 44 10.55 11.81 4.26
C PRO A 44 11.66 11.21 3.40
N ARG A 45 11.64 9.89 3.20
CA ARG A 45 12.54 9.26 2.24
C ARG A 45 12.35 10.06 0.97
N ASP A 46 13.41 10.68 0.49
CA ASP A 46 13.42 11.48 -0.75
C ASP A 46 12.89 10.56 -1.85
N VAL A 47 11.59 10.62 -2.12
CA VAL A 47 10.95 9.78 -3.13
C VAL A 47 11.37 10.41 -4.43
N ARG A 48 12.50 9.95 -4.97
CA ARG A 48 13.01 10.37 -6.27
C ARG A 48 11.86 10.23 -7.26
N GLU A 49 11.47 11.35 -7.88
CA GLU A 49 10.51 11.32 -8.96
C GLU A 49 11.08 10.43 -10.08
N PRO A 50 10.41 9.33 -10.44
CA PRO A 50 10.91 8.43 -11.46
C PRO A 50 10.93 9.15 -12.80
N THR A 51 12.00 8.96 -13.55
CA THR A 51 12.12 9.44 -14.92
C THR A 51 11.03 8.80 -15.80
N SER A 52 10.70 9.44 -16.93
CA SER A 52 9.74 8.88 -17.88
C SER A 52 10.12 7.46 -18.33
N ASP A 53 11.42 7.21 -18.52
CA ASP A 53 11.94 5.91 -18.96
C ASP A 53 11.81 4.84 -17.86
N GLU A 54 12.07 5.19 -16.60
CA GLU A 54 11.89 4.30 -15.45
C GLU A 54 10.41 3.94 -15.25
N ARG A 55 9.50 4.91 -15.39
CA ARG A 55 8.05 4.67 -15.38
C ARG A 55 7.69 3.67 -16.47
N GLU A 56 8.05 3.97 -17.72
CA GLU A 56 7.74 3.10 -18.86
C GLU A 56 8.32 1.68 -18.68
N SER A 57 9.55 1.57 -18.19
CA SER A 57 10.21 0.30 -17.88
C SER A 57 9.42 -0.50 -16.83
N MET A 58 8.90 0.16 -15.77
CA MET A 58 8.06 -0.51 -14.76
C MET A 58 6.77 -1.07 -15.36
N PHE A 59 6.04 -0.29 -16.19
CA PHE A 59 4.84 -0.79 -16.87
C PHE A 59 5.15 -1.93 -17.84
N ARG A 60 6.26 -1.82 -18.58
CA ARG A 60 6.72 -2.87 -19.50
C ARG A 60 7.10 -4.15 -18.76
N ALA A 61 7.78 -4.06 -17.64
CA ALA A 61 8.15 -5.21 -16.81
C ALA A 61 6.89 -5.91 -16.29
N ALA A 62 5.95 -5.15 -15.71
CA ALA A 62 4.68 -5.69 -15.21
C ALA A 62 3.80 -6.30 -16.31
N SER A 63 3.76 -5.71 -17.50
CA SER A 63 2.99 -6.25 -18.64
C SER A 63 3.57 -7.51 -19.28
N ARG A 64 4.86 -7.79 -19.06
CA ARG A 64 5.55 -8.97 -19.58
C ARG A 64 5.73 -10.06 -18.54
N GLY A 65 5.42 -9.79 -17.27
CA GLY A 65 5.76 -10.67 -16.15
C GLY A 65 7.27 -10.76 -15.91
N ASN A 66 8.02 -9.69 -16.21
CA ASN A 66 9.44 -9.65 -15.92
C ASN A 66 9.65 -9.27 -14.45
N ASP A 67 9.43 -10.23 -13.56
CA ASP A 67 9.44 -10.04 -12.11
C ASP A 67 10.80 -9.58 -11.58
N GLU A 68 11.90 -9.94 -12.24
CA GLU A 68 13.26 -9.53 -11.86
C GLU A 68 13.47 -8.04 -12.12
N GLU A 69 13.17 -7.56 -13.33
CA GLU A 69 13.25 -6.14 -13.68
C GLU A 69 12.30 -5.31 -12.80
N LEU A 70 11.07 -5.79 -12.62
CA LEU A 70 10.08 -5.12 -11.79
C LEU A 70 10.55 -5.02 -10.33
N ARG A 71 11.15 -6.08 -9.78
CA ARG A 71 11.71 -6.08 -8.42
C ARG A 71 12.82 -5.04 -8.29
N HIS A 72 13.77 -5.01 -9.23
CA HIS A 72 14.87 -4.06 -9.20
C HIS A 72 14.37 -2.61 -9.20
N LEU A 73 13.42 -2.29 -10.09
CA LEU A 73 12.81 -0.96 -10.18
C LEU A 73 12.12 -0.54 -8.86
N LEU A 74 11.41 -1.47 -8.21
CA LEU A 74 10.76 -1.21 -6.93
C LEU A 74 11.75 -1.13 -5.75
N GLU A 75 12.91 -1.78 -5.85
CA GLU A 75 14.01 -1.67 -4.88
C GLU A 75 14.77 -0.36 -5.01
N ASP A 76 14.85 0.20 -6.22
CA ASP A 76 15.41 1.53 -6.51
C ASP A 76 14.54 2.68 -5.97
N GLY A 77 13.38 2.36 -5.39
CA GLY A 77 12.52 3.31 -4.69
C GLY A 77 11.43 3.95 -5.55
N ILE A 78 11.18 3.41 -6.74
CA ILE A 78 10.06 3.85 -7.59
C ILE A 78 8.75 3.52 -6.88
N ASP A 79 7.86 4.51 -6.74
CA ASP A 79 6.54 4.30 -6.16
C ASP A 79 5.70 3.37 -7.05
N PRO A 80 5.23 2.21 -6.57
CA PRO A 80 4.38 1.31 -7.35
C PRO A 80 3.03 1.93 -7.77
N ASN A 81 2.63 3.03 -7.14
CA ASN A 81 1.42 3.79 -7.47
C ASN A 81 1.67 4.90 -8.50
N THR A 82 2.89 4.97 -9.05
CA THR A 82 3.19 5.88 -10.14
C THR A 82 2.28 5.60 -11.33
N THR A 83 1.58 6.63 -11.81
CA THR A 83 0.61 6.49 -12.91
C THR A 83 1.23 6.75 -14.29
N ASP A 84 0.60 6.29 -15.36
CA ASP A 84 0.82 6.82 -16.71
C ASP A 84 -0.15 7.99 -17.01
N ASP A 85 -0.14 8.47 -18.26
CA ASP A 85 -1.01 9.56 -18.72
C ASP A 85 -2.52 9.19 -18.68
N GLU A 86 -2.85 7.90 -18.66
CA GLU A 86 -4.21 7.38 -18.55
C GLU A 86 -4.61 7.04 -17.11
N GLY A 87 -3.75 7.33 -16.13
CA GLY A 87 -3.99 7.04 -14.71
C GLY A 87 -3.77 5.57 -14.32
N PHE A 88 -3.17 4.76 -15.18
CA PHE A 88 -2.88 3.37 -14.86
C PHE A 88 -1.66 3.31 -13.97
N ILE A 89 -1.71 2.45 -12.95
CA ILE A 89 -0.52 1.97 -12.23
C ILE A 89 -0.05 0.62 -12.78
N ALA A 90 1.19 0.21 -12.49
CA ALA A 90 1.76 -1.05 -12.98
C ALA A 90 0.90 -2.29 -12.67
N LEU A 91 0.12 -2.26 -11.58
CA LEU A 91 -0.81 -3.35 -11.22
C LEU A 91 -1.93 -3.54 -12.27
N HIS A 92 -2.37 -2.48 -12.95
CA HIS A 92 -3.32 -2.63 -14.05
C HIS A 92 -2.72 -3.40 -15.23
N ALA A 93 -1.45 -3.15 -15.54
CA ALA A 93 -0.74 -3.86 -16.60
C ALA A 93 -0.59 -5.34 -16.24
N ALA A 94 -0.09 -5.65 -15.04
CA ALA A 94 0.00 -7.03 -14.55
C ALA A 94 -1.38 -7.72 -14.58
N ALA A 95 -2.43 -7.03 -14.14
CA ALA A 95 -3.79 -7.58 -14.10
C ALA A 95 -4.36 -7.88 -15.50
N ARG A 96 -4.12 -7.00 -16.47
CA ARG A 96 -4.56 -7.18 -17.87
C ARG A 96 -3.93 -8.41 -18.52
N PHE A 97 -2.65 -8.65 -18.25
CA PHE A 97 -1.89 -9.74 -18.87
C PHE A 97 -1.82 -11.03 -18.02
N GLY A 98 -2.31 -10.99 -16.78
CA GLY A 98 -2.44 -12.16 -15.92
C GLY A 98 -1.16 -12.55 -15.16
N HIS A 99 -0.23 -11.62 -14.96
CA HIS A 99 1.04 -11.87 -14.26
C HIS A 99 0.88 -11.77 -12.74
N VAL A 100 0.48 -12.88 -12.10
CA VAL A 100 0.14 -12.93 -10.67
C VAL A 100 1.35 -12.62 -9.80
N GLU A 101 2.53 -13.14 -10.16
CA GLU A 101 3.79 -12.92 -9.44
C GLU A 101 4.16 -11.43 -9.42
N SER A 102 4.04 -10.76 -10.57
CA SER A 102 4.23 -9.30 -10.66
C SER A 102 3.22 -8.55 -9.79
N ALA A 103 1.95 -9.00 -9.76
CA ALA A 103 0.93 -8.39 -8.91
C ALA A 103 1.21 -8.58 -7.41
N VAL A 104 1.71 -9.75 -7.00
CA VAL A 104 2.19 -9.99 -5.63
C VAL A 104 3.28 -8.99 -5.26
N LEU A 105 4.31 -8.85 -6.10
CA LEU A 105 5.42 -7.92 -5.84
C LEU A 105 4.95 -6.47 -5.72
N LEU A 106 4.04 -6.04 -6.59
CA LEU A 106 3.49 -4.69 -6.55
C LEU A 106 2.70 -4.45 -5.26
N LEU A 107 1.85 -5.39 -4.85
CA LEU A 107 1.06 -5.28 -3.62
C LEU A 107 1.95 -5.32 -2.37
N GLU A 108 2.99 -6.15 -2.33
CA GLU A 108 3.99 -6.17 -1.25
C GLU A 108 4.71 -4.83 -1.09
N LYS A 109 4.90 -4.09 -2.19
CA LYS A 109 5.51 -2.75 -2.20
C LYS A 109 4.50 -1.62 -1.96
N GLY A 110 3.22 -1.94 -1.75
CA GLY A 110 2.19 -0.96 -1.41
C GLY A 110 1.41 -0.41 -2.61
N ALA A 111 1.34 -1.13 -3.72
CA ALA A 111 0.41 -0.80 -4.80
C ALA A 111 -1.04 -0.81 -4.29
N ALA A 112 -1.81 0.20 -4.68
CA ALA A 112 -3.22 0.31 -4.32
C ALA A 112 -4.04 -0.68 -5.16
N ILE A 113 -4.52 -1.74 -4.51
CA ILE A 113 -5.29 -2.81 -5.15
C ILE A 113 -6.57 -2.33 -5.87
N ASN A 114 -7.17 -1.25 -5.34
CA ASN A 114 -8.38 -0.63 -5.85
C ASN A 114 -8.11 0.72 -6.55
N HIS A 115 -6.88 1.00 -6.98
CA HIS A 115 -6.56 2.21 -7.73
C HIS A 115 -7.46 2.31 -8.97
N GLN A 116 -8.02 3.49 -9.24
CA GLN A 116 -8.86 3.72 -10.40
C GLN A 116 -8.09 4.54 -11.44
N SER A 117 -8.04 4.04 -12.68
CA SER A 117 -7.52 4.82 -13.80
C SER A 117 -8.39 6.04 -14.10
N ASN A 118 -7.99 6.89 -15.05
CA ASN A 118 -8.76 8.09 -15.40
C ASN A 118 -10.21 7.78 -15.81
N ASN A 119 -10.47 6.58 -16.34
CA ASN A 119 -11.82 6.14 -16.72
C ASN A 119 -12.55 5.40 -15.58
N GLY A 120 -12.00 5.42 -14.36
CA GLY A 120 -12.56 4.76 -13.18
C GLY A 120 -12.32 3.24 -13.11
N ASN A 121 -11.57 2.64 -14.03
CA ASN A 121 -11.36 1.19 -14.05
C ASN A 121 -10.27 0.80 -13.05
N THR A 122 -10.50 -0.27 -12.30
CA THR A 122 -9.52 -0.86 -11.36
C THR A 122 -8.73 -2.00 -12.00
N PRO A 123 -7.64 -2.49 -11.39
CA PRO A 123 -6.95 -3.70 -11.86
C PRO A 123 -7.90 -4.89 -12.07
N LEU A 124 -8.88 -5.07 -11.19
CA LEU A 124 -9.89 -6.13 -11.31
C LEU A 124 -10.79 -5.97 -12.54
N HIS A 125 -11.12 -4.75 -12.96
CA HIS A 125 -11.82 -4.51 -14.23
C HIS A 125 -11.01 -5.04 -15.43
N TRP A 126 -9.69 -4.83 -15.42
CA TRP A 126 -8.82 -5.27 -16.50
C TRP A 126 -8.61 -6.78 -16.51
N ALA A 127 -8.45 -7.41 -15.35
CA ALA A 127 -8.42 -8.87 -15.25
C ALA A 127 -9.72 -9.50 -15.78
N ALA A 128 -10.88 -8.95 -15.39
CA ALA A 128 -12.18 -9.40 -15.85
C ALA A 128 -12.41 -9.15 -17.35
N ARG A 129 -11.98 -8.00 -17.87
CA ARG A 129 -12.05 -7.67 -19.31
C ARG A 129 -11.17 -8.58 -20.16
N ALA A 130 -10.01 -8.99 -19.66
CA ALA A 130 -9.04 -9.79 -20.40
C ALA A 130 -9.22 -11.31 -20.20
N GLY A 131 -10.15 -11.75 -19.34
CA GLY A 131 -10.39 -13.17 -19.11
C GLY A 131 -9.36 -13.84 -18.19
N GLN A 132 -8.66 -13.07 -17.36
CA GLN A 132 -7.58 -13.58 -16.51
C GLN A 132 -8.14 -14.15 -15.19
N TYR A 133 -8.61 -15.40 -15.21
CA TYR A 133 -9.25 -16.03 -14.04
C TYR A 133 -8.35 -16.04 -12.80
N ASN A 134 -7.13 -16.60 -12.90
CA ASN A 134 -6.22 -16.72 -11.75
C ASN A 134 -5.87 -15.36 -11.14
N MET A 135 -5.73 -14.34 -12.00
CA MET A 135 -5.48 -12.97 -11.57
C MET A 135 -6.69 -12.35 -10.87
N ALA A 136 -7.90 -12.54 -11.41
CA ALA A 136 -9.12 -12.06 -10.76
C ALA A 136 -9.31 -12.72 -9.39
N GLU A 137 -9.05 -14.03 -9.29
CA GLU A 137 -9.10 -14.78 -8.03
C GLU A 137 -8.09 -14.21 -7.01
N PHE A 138 -6.85 -14.05 -7.43
CA PHE A 138 -5.80 -13.44 -6.62
C PHE A 138 -6.17 -12.05 -6.12
N LEU A 139 -6.62 -11.14 -6.99
CA LEU A 139 -7.00 -9.79 -6.60
C LEU A 139 -8.14 -9.79 -5.59
N LEU A 140 -9.15 -10.65 -5.77
CA LEU A 140 -10.26 -10.78 -4.82
C LEU A 140 -9.81 -11.35 -3.47
N ASP A 141 -8.89 -12.33 -3.47
CA ASP A 141 -8.29 -12.87 -2.25
C ASP A 141 -7.43 -11.83 -1.52
N ALA A 142 -6.78 -10.93 -2.27
CA ALA A 142 -6.01 -9.83 -1.73
C ALA A 142 -6.87 -8.62 -1.28
N GLY A 143 -8.20 -8.70 -1.41
CA GLY A 143 -9.14 -7.68 -0.91
C GLY A 143 -9.55 -6.62 -1.92
N ALA A 144 -9.45 -6.89 -3.23
CA ALA A 144 -10.03 -6.04 -4.26
C ALA A 144 -11.56 -5.98 -4.08
N ASP A 145 -12.14 -4.79 -4.25
CA ASP A 145 -13.60 -4.62 -4.19
C ASP A 145 -14.23 -5.01 -5.53
N PRO A 146 -15.05 -6.09 -5.58
CA PRO A 146 -15.68 -6.56 -6.82
C PRO A 146 -16.79 -5.63 -7.35
N ASN A 147 -17.22 -4.65 -6.56
CA ASN A 147 -18.38 -3.80 -6.84
C ASN A 147 -18.02 -2.37 -7.24
N LEU A 148 -16.73 -2.03 -7.32
CA LEU A 148 -16.31 -0.71 -7.77
C LEU A 148 -16.81 -0.45 -9.19
N ARG A 149 -17.37 0.74 -9.39
CA ARG A 149 -17.91 1.19 -10.67
C ARG A 149 -16.93 2.16 -11.32
N ASN A 150 -16.70 1.96 -12.62
CA ASN A 150 -15.98 2.92 -13.43
C ASN A 150 -16.86 4.14 -13.78
N GLU A 151 -16.33 5.10 -14.54
CA GLU A 151 -17.04 6.36 -14.85
C GLU A 151 -18.37 6.16 -15.60
N VAL A 152 -18.49 5.09 -16.38
CA VAL A 152 -19.73 4.73 -17.09
C VAL A 152 -20.64 3.80 -16.28
N GLY A 153 -20.34 3.60 -15.00
CA GLY A 153 -21.11 2.77 -14.08
C GLY A 153 -20.89 1.26 -14.23
N GLY A 154 -19.94 0.84 -15.08
CA GLY A 154 -19.61 -0.57 -15.32
C GLY A 154 -18.79 -1.15 -14.17
N THR A 155 -19.18 -2.34 -13.72
CA THR A 155 -18.48 -3.17 -12.72
C THR A 155 -17.54 -4.18 -13.40
N PRO A 156 -16.55 -4.78 -12.70
CA PRO A 156 -15.76 -5.87 -13.25
C PRO A 156 -16.62 -7.01 -13.83
N MET A 157 -17.76 -7.31 -13.18
CA MET A 157 -18.70 -8.33 -13.64
C MET A 157 -19.30 -7.98 -15.01
N ARG A 158 -19.68 -6.72 -15.25
CA ARG A 158 -20.17 -6.25 -16.55
C ARG A 158 -19.15 -6.50 -17.67
N PHE A 159 -17.86 -6.31 -17.40
CA PHE A 159 -16.80 -6.59 -18.37
C PHE A 159 -16.65 -8.09 -18.66
N ALA A 160 -16.71 -8.95 -17.64
CA ALA A 160 -16.68 -10.39 -17.81
C ALA A 160 -17.88 -10.91 -18.62
N LEU A 161 -19.08 -10.40 -18.34
CA LEU A 161 -20.32 -10.73 -19.06
C LEU A 161 -20.24 -10.34 -20.53
N ASN A 162 -19.81 -9.10 -20.83
CA ASN A 162 -19.71 -8.61 -22.21
C ASN A 162 -18.74 -9.41 -23.08
N ASN A 163 -17.76 -10.10 -22.47
CA ASN A 163 -16.77 -10.94 -23.16
C ASN A 163 -17.04 -12.45 -22.99
N ASN A 164 -18.17 -12.84 -22.37
CA ASN A 164 -18.59 -14.23 -22.13
C ASN A 164 -17.62 -15.05 -21.24
N TYR A 165 -16.94 -14.42 -20.29
CA TYR A 165 -16.05 -15.11 -19.34
C TYR A 165 -16.81 -15.66 -18.13
N ARG A 166 -17.59 -16.73 -18.36
CA ARG A 166 -18.48 -17.33 -17.35
C ARG A 166 -17.79 -17.66 -16.01
N GLN A 167 -16.58 -18.24 -16.06
CA GLN A 167 -15.85 -18.63 -14.85
C GLN A 167 -15.51 -17.41 -13.96
N ILE A 168 -15.22 -16.26 -14.57
CA ILE A 168 -14.95 -15.02 -13.82
C ILE A 168 -16.24 -14.44 -13.25
N VAL A 169 -17.36 -14.54 -13.96
CA VAL A 169 -18.66 -14.13 -13.44
C VAL A 169 -19.03 -14.96 -12.20
N GLU A 170 -18.89 -16.28 -12.28
CA GLU A 170 -19.13 -17.20 -11.16
C GLU A 170 -18.23 -16.87 -9.97
N LEU A 171 -16.94 -16.62 -10.21
CA LEU A 171 -15.99 -16.18 -9.19
C LEU A 171 -16.42 -14.86 -8.54
N LEU A 172 -16.76 -13.84 -9.33
CA LEU A 172 -17.19 -12.54 -8.82
C LEU A 172 -18.44 -12.67 -7.96
N ILE A 173 -19.45 -13.44 -8.39
CA ILE A 173 -20.65 -13.72 -7.59
C ILE A 173 -20.27 -14.40 -6.26
N ALA A 174 -19.38 -15.39 -6.31
CA ALA A 174 -18.91 -16.09 -5.11
C ALA A 174 -18.18 -15.18 -4.12
N ARG A 175 -17.57 -14.08 -4.59
CA ARG A 175 -16.89 -13.08 -3.77
C ARG A 175 -17.74 -11.83 -3.48
N GLY A 176 -19.06 -11.89 -3.72
CA GLY A 176 -19.99 -10.79 -3.38
C GLY A 176 -20.07 -9.67 -4.42
N GLY A 177 -19.63 -9.94 -5.65
CA GLY A 177 -19.81 -9.07 -6.80
C GLY A 177 -21.27 -8.97 -7.24
N THR A 178 -21.66 -7.78 -7.69
CA THR A 178 -23.00 -7.43 -8.15
C THR A 178 -22.93 -6.71 -9.51
N GLU A 179 -24.06 -6.62 -10.22
CA GLU A 179 -24.11 -5.97 -11.55
C GLU A 179 -23.96 -4.44 -11.51
#